data_AF-A0A4V1QQV8-F1
#
_entry.id   AF-A0A4V1QQV8-F1
#
_cell.length_a   1.000
_cell.length_b   1.000
_cell.length_c   1.000
_cell.angle_alpha   90.00
_cell.angle_beta   90.00
_cell.angle_gamma   90.00
#
_symmetry.space_group_name_H-M   'P 1'
#
loop_
_entity.id
_entity.type
_entity.pdbx_description
1 polymer ?
#
loop_
_entity_poly.entity_id
_entity_poly.type
_entity_poly.pdbx_seq_one_letter_code
_entity_poly.pdbx_strand_id
1 'polypeptide(L)' 'MDAPSPPILGRSDELERLGALLGGARNGHGGALLVRGEPGIGKSTLLDAAVESARGIRVVRADGYEAEASIPFAALQRL' A
#
# COMPACT_ATOMS: atom_id res chain seq x y z
N MET A 1 10.36 14.45 -13.00
CA MET A 1 10.14 13.24 -13.82
C MET A 1 10.64 12.10 -12.98
N ASP A 2 9.76 11.41 -12.25
CA ASP A 2 10.18 10.22 -11.53
C ASP A 2 10.48 9.13 -12.54
N ALA A 3 11.71 8.60 -12.49
CA ALA A 3 12.06 7.41 -13.23
C ALA A 3 11.13 6.28 -12.78
N PRO A 4 10.69 5.40 -13.69
CA PRO A 4 9.87 4.25 -13.29
C PRO A 4 10.64 3.43 -12.25
N SER A 5 9.97 3.11 -11.14
CA SER A 5 10.55 2.23 -10.12
C SER A 5 10.97 0.89 -10.76
N PRO A 6 12.13 0.33 -10.38
CA PRO A 6 12.60 -0.93 -10.94
C PRO A 6 11.55 -2.03 -10.70
N PRO A 7 11.41 -3.00 -11.62
CA PRO A 7 10.42 -4.06 -11.49
C PRO A 7 10.65 -4.87 -10.20
N ILE A 8 9.58 -5.14 -9.47
CA ILE A 8 9.64 -5.93 -8.24
C ILE A 8 9.71 -7.41 -8.60
N LEU A 9 10.84 -8.05 -8.28
CA LEU A 9 11.08 -9.46 -8.55
C LEU A 9 10.53 -10.35 -7.43
N GLY A 10 9.97 -11.51 -7.80
CA GLY A 10 9.53 -12.54 -6.84
C GLY A 10 8.30 -12.17 -6.01
N ARG A 11 7.50 -11.19 -6.45
CA ARG A 11 6.31 -10.68 -5.76
C ARG A 11 5.04 -10.73 -6.60
N SER A 12 5.00 -11.60 -7.61
CA SER A 12 3.90 -11.68 -8.57
C SER A 12 2.55 -11.89 -7.87
N ASP A 13 2.50 -12.81 -6.91
CA ASP A 13 1.28 -13.15 -6.17
C ASP A 13 0.78 -11.99 -5.30
N GLU A 14 1.70 -11.26 -4.64
CA GLU A 14 1.35 -10.08 -3.86
C GLU A 14 0.87 -8.93 -4.73
N LEU A 15 1.53 -8.70 -5.87
CA LEU A 15 1.13 -7.67 -6.84
C LEU A 15 -0.23 -7.98 -7.47
N GLU A 16 -0.52 -9.26 -7.76
CA GLU A 16 -1.82 -9.69 -8.27
C GLU A 16 -2.94 -9.41 -7.26
N ARG A 17 -2.73 -9.77 -5.98
CA ARG A 17 -3.70 -9.49 -4.91
C ARG A 17 -3.95 -7.99 -4.73
N LEU A 18 -2.90 -7.17 -4.79
CA LEU A 18 -3.03 -5.71 -4.73
C LEU A 18 -3.77 -5.16 -5.95
N GLY A 19 -3.45 -5.65 -7.15
CA GLY A 19 -4.12 -5.27 -8.38
C GLY A 19 -5.61 -5.58 -8.37
N ALA A 20 -5.98 -6.77 -7.88
CA ALA A 20 -7.38 -7.17 -7.71
C ALA A 20 -8.13 -6.24 -6.73
N LEU A 21 -7.50 -5.88 -5.61
CA LEU A 21 -8.09 -4.94 -4.64
C LEU A 21 -8.34 -3.56 -5.25
N LEU A 22 -7.36 -3.00 -5.97
CA LEU A 22 -7.49 -1.70 -6.65
C LEU A 22 -8.50 -1.76 -7.80
N GLY A 23 -8.59 -2.89 -8.51
CA GLY A 23 -9.61 -3.15 -9.51
C GLY A 23 -11.02 -3.14 -8.92
N GLY A 24 -11.22 -3.84 -7.80
CA GLY A 24 -12.48 -3.84 -7.05
C GLY A 24 -12.87 -2.43 -6.60
N ALA A 25 -11.93 -1.69 -6.00
CA ALA A 25 -12.17 -0.35 -5.49
C ALA A 25 -12.62 0.63 -6.59
N ARG A 26 -12.02 0.54 -7.79
CA ARG A 26 -12.44 1.33 -8.97
C ARG A 26 -13.87 1.05 -9.41
N ASN A 27 -14.33 -0.18 -9.20
CA ASN A 27 -15.67 -0.63 -9.53
C ASN A 27 -16.66 -0.48 -8.36
N GLY A 28 -16.33 0.31 -7.34
CA GLY A 28 -17.19 0.54 -6.17
C GLY A 28 -17.20 -0.59 -5.14
N HIS A 29 -16.32 -1.58 -5.27
CA HIS A 29 -16.21 -2.70 -4.34
C HIS A 29 -15.03 -2.47 -3.39
N GLY A 30 -15.34 -2.12 -2.13
CA GLY A 30 -14.33 -1.92 -1.09
C GLY A 30 -13.70 -3.23 -0.62
N GLY A 31 -12.49 -3.13 -0.06
CA GLY A 31 -11.79 -4.25 0.56
C GLY A 31 -10.57 -3.79 1.35
N ALA A 32 -9.92 -4.72 2.04
CA ALA A 32 -8.71 -4.46 2.81
C ALA A 32 -7.69 -5.59 2.64
N LEU A 33 -6.40 -5.25 2.68
CA LEU A 33 -5.30 -6.20 2.65
C LEU A 33 -4.27 -5.82 3.74
N LEU A 34 -3.82 -6.83 4.48
CA LEU A 34 -2.76 -6.68 5.49
C LEU A 34 -1.45 -7.26 4.96
N VAL A 35 -0.42 -6.42 4.80
CA VAL A 35 0.92 -6.85 4.41
C VAL A 35 1.76 -7.10 5.67
N ARG A 36 2.16 -8.35 5.90
CA ARG A 36 3.04 -8.75 7.03
C ARG A 36 4.35 -9.29 6.51
N GLY A 37 5.41 -9.11 7.28
CA GLY A 37 6.72 -9.67 7.00
C GLY A 37 7.82 -8.95 7.78
N GLU A 38 9.02 -9.52 7.72
CA GLU A 38 10.18 -9.05 8.47
C GLU A 38 10.60 -7.62 8.10
N PRO A 39 11.32 -6.90 8.99
CA PRO A 39 11.99 -5.66 8.64
C PRO A 39 12.86 -5.83 7.38
N GLY A 40 12.83 -4.85 6.47
CA GLY A 40 13.65 -4.88 5.25
C GLY A 40 13.16 -5.82 4.13
N ILE A 41 12.08 -6.61 4.33
CA ILE A 41 11.59 -7.58 3.33
C ILE A 41 10.95 -6.96 2.06
N GLY A 42 10.87 -5.62 1.98
CA GLY A 42 10.31 -4.89 0.84
C GLY A 42 8.83 -4.52 0.95
N LYS A 43 8.24 -4.46 2.16
CA LYS A 43 6.82 -4.08 2.35
C LYS A 43 6.50 -2.69 1.79
N SER A 44 7.36 -1.70 2.07
CA SER A 44 7.17 -0.33 1.56
C SER A 44 7.26 -0.29 0.04
N THR A 45 8.24 -0.97 -0.55
CA THR A 45 8.38 -1.12 -2.00
C THR A 45 7.13 -1.72 -2.65
N LEU A 46 6.52 -2.73 -2.02
CA LEU A 46 5.28 -3.33 -2.50
C LEU A 46 4.10 -2.34 -2.46
N LEU A 47 3.99 -1.53 -1.41
CA LEU A 47 2.96 -0.49 -1.30
C LEU A 47 3.20 0.65 -2.31
N ASP A 48 4.45 1.03 -2.55
CA ASP A 48 4.80 2.06 -3.53
C ASP A 48 4.38 1.64 -4.95
N ALA A 49 4.62 0.38 -5.33
CA ALA A 49 4.13 -0.15 -6.61
C ALA A 49 2.59 -0.19 -6.70
N ALA A 50 1.90 -0.45 -5.59
CA ALA A 50 0.44 -0.36 -5.55
C ALA A 50 -0.03 1.09 -5.83
N VAL A 51 0.64 2.09 -5.26
CA VAL A 51 0.34 3.51 -5.51
C VAL A 51 0.58 3.88 -6.97
N GLU A 52 1.67 3.44 -7.58
CA GLU A 52 1.96 3.69 -9.00
C GLU A 52 0.88 3.10 -9.93
N SER A 53 0.28 1.97 -9.55
CA SER A 53 -0.78 1.30 -10.31
C SER A 53 -2.21 1.80 -10.01
N ALA A 54 -2.38 2.63 -8.97
CA ALA A 54 -3.66 3.16 -8.49
C ALA A 54 -4.23 4.32 -9.35
N ARG A 55 -4.07 4.26 -10.68
CA ARG A 55 -4.59 5.30 -11.58
C ARG A 55 -6.09 5.45 -11.46
N GLY A 56 -6.55 6.70 -11.28
CA GLY A 56 -7.96 7.05 -11.09
C GLY A 56 -8.48 6.84 -9.68
N ILE A 57 -7.62 6.48 -8.72
CA ILE A 57 -7.95 6.30 -7.31
C ILE A 57 -7.25 7.41 -6.51
N ARG A 58 -7.95 8.05 -5.58
CA ARG A 58 -7.31 8.96 -4.62
C ARG A 58 -6.54 8.12 -3.60
N VAL A 59 -5.22 8.29 -3.57
CA VAL A 59 -4.35 7.63 -2.60
C VAL A 59 -4.17 8.54 -1.39
N VAL A 60 -4.37 7.98 -0.20
CA VAL A 60 -4.06 8.61 1.09
C VAL A 60 -3.06 7.70 1.80
N ARG A 61 -1.97 8.27 2.31
CA ARG A 61 -0.89 7.53 2.98
C ARG A 61 -0.67 8.11 4.36
N ALA A 62 -0.59 7.23 5.35
CA ALA A 62 -0.19 7.56 6.71
C ALA A 62 0.89 6.57 7.14
N ASP A 63 1.88 7.07 7.90
CA ASP A 63 2.89 6.24 8.54
C ASP A 63 2.48 5.95 9.99
N GLY A 64 2.78 4.74 10.45
CA GLY A 64 2.60 4.36 11.85
C GLY A 64 3.90 4.52 12.63
N TYR A 65 3.83 5.15 13.79
CA TYR A 65 4.95 5.22 14.74
C TYR A 65 4.69 4.27 15.90
N GLU A 66 5.68 3.43 16.23
CA GLU A 66 5.57 2.48 17.33
C GLU A 66 5.27 3.17 18.67
N ALA A 67 5.87 4.34 18.89
CA ALA A 67 5.62 5.17 20.08
C ALA A 67 4.16 5.65 20.21
N GLU A 68 3.41 5.71 19.11
CA GLU A 68 2.02 6.18 19.07
C GLU A 68 1.00 5.02 19.09
N ALA A 69 1.45 3.76 19.23
CA ALA A 69 0.57 2.58 19.13
C ALA A 69 -0.55 2.53 20.18
N SER A 70 -0.38 3.21 21.32
CA SER A 70 -1.39 3.31 22.38
C SER A 70 -2.41 4.43 22.17
N ILE A 71 -2.19 5.30 21.18
CA ILE A 71 -3.04 6.47 20.90
C ILE A 71 -4.06 6.09 19.82
N PRO A 72 -5.37 6.07 20.13
CA PRO A 72 -6.38 5.71 19.15
C PRO A 72 -6.33 6.62 17.93
N PHE A 73 -6.27 6.00 16.74
CA PHE A 73 -6.32 6.70 15.45
C PHE A 73 -5.21 7.75 15.23
N ALA A 74 -4.05 7.63 15.89
CA ALA A 74 -2.96 8.60 15.78
C ALA A 74 -2.55 8.90 14.33
N ALA A 75 -2.41 7.86 13.50
CA ALA A 75 -2.05 8.01 12.08
C ALA A 75 -3.12 8.77 11.26
N LEU A 76 -4.40 8.67 11.62
CA LEU A 76 -5.49 9.37 10.93
C LEU A 76 -5.52 10.86 11.24
N GLN A 77 -5.04 11.29 12.40
CA GLN A 77 -4.99 12.71 12.78
C GLN A 77 -4.01 13.53 11.92
N ARG A 78 -3.16 12.86 11.12
CA ARG A 78 -2.10 13.46 10.30
C ARG A 78 -2.43 13.47 8.80
N LEU A 79 -3.65 13.07 8.43
CA LEU A 79 -4.17 13.06 7.06
C LEU A 79 -4.94 14.35 6.75
#